data_AF-A0A2V9WWR8-F1
#
_entry.id   AF-A0A2V9WWR8-F1
#
_cell.length_a   1.000
_cell.length_b   1.000
_cell.length_c   1.000
_cell.angle_alpha   90.00
_cell.angle_beta   90.00
_cell.angle_gamma   90.00
#
_symmetry.space_group_name_H-M   'P 1'
#
loop_
_entity.id
_entity.type
_entity.pdbx_description
1 polymer ?
#
loop_
_entity_poly.entity_id
_entity_poly.type
_entity_poly.pdbx_seq_one_letter_code
_entity_poly.pdbx_strand_id
1 'polypeptide(L)'
;MQGQTLWEKLNQFLEYPELALSNNLAENSMRPVAIGRKNWIHVGSPQAGPKIAAILSVVESCRRLKLSVRDYLAAVLPGLADRPI
;
A
#
# COMPACT_ATOMS: atom_id res chain seq x y z
N MET A 1 33.05 5.99 -4.03
CA MET A 1 32.03 6.38 -5.03
C MET A 1 30.88 5.38 -4.99
N GLN A 2 29.80 5.67 -4.25
CA GLN A 2 28.60 4.83 -4.16
C GLN A 2 27.40 5.62 -4.68
N GLY A 3 27.40 5.96 -5.98
CA GLY A 3 26.39 6.84 -6.58
C GLY A 3 25.54 6.21 -7.67
N GLN A 4 25.78 4.95 -8.07
CA GLN A 4 25.19 4.38 -9.30
C GLN A 4 23.98 3.45 -9.09
N THR A 5 23.67 3.04 -7.86
CA THR A 5 22.65 2.00 -7.61
C THR A 5 21.20 2.49 -7.72
N LEU A 6 20.96 3.81 -7.66
CA LEU A 6 19.62 4.37 -7.82
C LEU A 6 19.25 4.56 -9.30
N TRP A 7 20.25 4.82 -10.16
CA TRP A 7 20.03 5.08 -11.58
C TRP A 7 19.41 3.89 -12.30
N GLU A 8 19.89 2.67 -12.00
CA GLU A 8 19.31 1.43 -12.51
C GLU A 8 17.82 1.28 -12.11
N LYS A 9 17.48 1.59 -10.85
CA LYS A 9 16.09 1.55 -10.37
C LYS A 9 15.21 2.63 -11.00
N LEU A 10 15.76 3.83 -11.24
CA LEU A 10 15.04 4.92 -11.89
C LEU A 10 14.76 4.64 -13.36
N ASN A 11 15.55 3.79 -14.03
CA ASN A 11 15.34 3.43 -15.43
C ASN A 11 14.40 2.22 -15.62
N GLN A 12 13.96 1.56 -14.57
CA GLN A 12 13.13 0.34 -14.68
C GLN A 12 11.82 0.57 -15.45
N PHE A 13 11.26 1.79 -15.42
CA PHE A 13 10.05 2.12 -16.21
C PHE A 13 10.28 2.04 -17.73
N LEU A 14 11.53 2.08 -18.20
CA LEU A 14 11.88 1.91 -19.61
C LEU A 14 11.72 0.45 -20.06
N GLU A 15 11.87 -0.49 -19.14
CA GLU A 15 11.74 -1.93 -19.41
C GLU A 15 10.31 -2.42 -19.14
N TYR A 16 9.61 -1.82 -18.17
CA TYR A 16 8.29 -2.24 -17.71
C TYR A 16 7.27 -1.10 -17.91
N PRO A 17 6.49 -1.10 -19.01
CA PRO A 17 5.57 0.01 -19.34
C PRO A 17 4.41 0.17 -18.35
N GLU A 18 4.13 -0.85 -17.53
CA GLU A 18 3.16 -0.79 -16.44
C GLU A 18 3.63 0.04 -15.24
N LEU A 19 4.93 0.30 -15.13
CA LEU A 19 5.49 1.12 -14.05
C LEU A 19 5.30 2.61 -14.35
N ALA A 20 4.88 3.34 -13.32
CA ALA A 20 4.80 4.80 -13.42
C ALA A 20 6.22 5.40 -13.36
N LEU A 21 6.47 6.40 -14.22
CA LEU A 21 7.71 7.19 -14.22
C LEU A 21 8.03 7.82 -12.85
N SER A 22 6.99 8.14 -12.07
CA SER A 22 7.14 8.72 -10.74
C SER A 22 6.33 7.97 -9.68
N ASN A 23 6.80 8.06 -8.44
CA ASN A 23 6.12 7.51 -7.27
C ASN A 23 5.02 8.44 -6.71
N ASN A 24 4.71 9.57 -7.37
CA ASN A 24 3.76 10.58 -6.87
C ASN A 24 2.40 9.97 -6.51
N LEU A 25 1.94 8.97 -7.26
CA LEU A 25 0.71 8.24 -6.93
C LEU A 25 0.81 7.50 -5.59
N ALA A 26 1.94 6.82 -5.33
CA ALA A 26 2.17 6.12 -4.07
C ALA A 26 2.32 7.12 -2.90
N GLU A 27 3.08 8.19 -3.09
CA GLU A 27 3.24 9.24 -2.07
C GLU A 27 1.92 9.92 -1.72
N ASN A 28 1.11 10.25 -2.73
CA ASN A 28 -0.24 10.79 -2.54
C ASN A 28 -1.13 9.85 -1.74
N SER A 29 -1.03 8.54 -2.00
CA SER A 29 -1.77 7.50 -1.29
C SER A 29 -1.32 7.34 0.16
N MET A 30 -0.07 7.70 0.48
CA MET A 30 0.47 7.69 1.84
C MET A 30 0.16 8.94 2.66
N ARG A 31 -0.24 10.07 2.03
CA ARG A 31 -0.57 11.31 2.76
C ARG A 31 -1.59 11.12 3.89
N PRO A 32 -2.72 10.41 3.70
CA PRO A 32 -3.70 10.21 4.77
C PRO A 32 -3.10 9.53 6.00
N VAL A 33 -2.15 8.60 5.80
CA VAL A 33 -1.43 7.91 6.87
C VAL A 33 -0.51 8.90 7.61
N ALA A 34 0.23 9.70 6.85
CA ALA A 34 1.15 10.71 7.40
C ALA A 34 0.41 11.83 8.16
N ILE A 35 -0.82 12.17 7.76
CA ILE A 35 -1.69 13.12 8.46
C ILE A 35 -2.32 12.45 9.68
N GLY A 36 -2.87 11.24 9.50
CA GLY A 36 -3.58 10.45 10.52
C GLY A 36 -2.72 10.06 11.72
N ARG A 37 -1.39 9.95 11.56
CA ARG A 37 -0.47 9.68 12.67
C ARG A 37 -0.61 10.64 13.86
N LYS A 38 -1.00 11.90 13.60
CA LYS A 38 -1.24 12.90 14.66
C LYS A 38 -2.54 12.64 15.43
N ASN A 39 -3.47 11.88 14.86
CA ASN A 39 -4.75 11.51 15.47
C ASN A 39 -4.70 10.12 16.13
N TRP A 40 -3.70 9.30 15.79
CA TRP A 40 -3.50 7.94 16.31
C TRP A 40 -2.65 7.90 17.60
N ILE A 41 -2.70 8.96 18.41
CA ILE A 41 -1.87 9.13 19.62
C ILE A 41 -2.12 8.08 20.72
N HIS A 42 -3.21 7.33 20.63
CA HIS A 42 -3.56 6.24 21.53
C HIS A 42 -3.22 4.84 20.95
N VAL A 43 -2.65 4.78 19.73
CA VAL A 43 -2.23 3.54 19.08
C VAL A 43 -0.77 3.29 19.43
N GLY A 44 -0.52 2.37 20.39
CA GLY A 44 0.79 2.23 21.04
C GLY A 44 1.48 0.87 20.89
N SER A 45 0.88 -0.12 20.23
CA SER A 45 1.51 -1.44 20.07
C SER A 45 2.40 -1.48 18.83
N PRO A 46 3.71 -1.78 18.96
CA PRO A 46 4.60 -2.02 17.81
C PRO A 46 4.08 -3.11 16.87
N GLN A 47 3.40 -4.12 17.44
CA GLN A 47 2.81 -5.23 16.69
C GLN A 47 1.59 -4.82 15.85
N ALA A 48 1.00 -3.64 16.10
CA ALA A 48 -0.10 -3.13 15.29
C ALA A 48 0.38 -2.61 13.92
N GLY A 49 1.64 -2.18 13.80
CA GLY A 49 2.19 -1.60 12.57
C GLY A 49 1.99 -2.47 11.34
N PRO A 50 2.47 -3.73 11.32
CA PRO A 50 2.28 -4.64 10.19
C PRO A 50 0.80 -4.91 9.85
N LYS A 51 -0.07 -4.98 10.86
CA LYS A 51 -1.51 -5.21 10.68
C LYS A 51 -2.18 -4.03 9.99
N ILE A 52 -1.88 -2.81 10.45
CA ILE A 52 -2.39 -1.57 9.85
C ILE A 52 -1.85 -1.40 8.42
N ALA A 53 -0.56 -1.70 8.19
CA ALA A 53 0.01 -1.68 6.85
C ALA A 53 -0.75 -2.61 5.89
N ALA A 54 -1.02 -3.85 6.30
CA ALA A 54 -1.79 -4.80 5.48
C ALA A 54 -3.21 -4.29 5.16
N ILE A 55 -3.92 -3.75 6.16
CA ILE A 55 -5.27 -3.18 5.97
C ILE A 55 -5.23 -2.02 4.96
N LEU A 56 -4.30 -1.08 5.14
CA LEU A 56 -4.16 0.08 4.26
C LEU A 56 -3.78 -0.35 2.83
N SER A 57 -2.90 -1.34 2.68
CA SER A 57 -2.56 -1.91 1.38
C SER A 57 -3.77 -2.48 0.65
N VAL A 58 -4.66 -3.20 1.34
CA VAL A 58 -5.91 -3.71 0.74
C VAL A 58 -6.84 -2.57 0.35
N VAL A 59 -7.03 -1.57 1.22
CA VAL A 59 -7.87 -0.40 0.95
C VAL A 59 -7.37 0.38 -0.27
N GLU A 60 -6.06 0.66 -0.34
CA GLU A 60 -5.45 1.38 -1.46
C GLU A 60 -5.49 0.57 -2.76
N SER A 61 -5.36 -0.76 -2.69
CA SER A 61 -5.54 -1.63 -3.86
C SER A 61 -6.96 -1.56 -4.40
N CYS A 62 -7.98 -1.62 -3.54
CA CYS A 62 -9.38 -1.45 -3.94
C CYS A 62 -9.60 -0.09 -4.58
N ARG A 63 -9.07 0.99 -3.98
CA ARG A 63 -9.18 2.35 -4.51
C ARG A 63 -8.53 2.49 -5.88
N ARG A 64 -7.34 1.91 -6.08
CA ARG A 64 -6.63 1.90 -7.37
C ARG A 64 -7.43 1.14 -8.44
N LEU A 65 -8.08 0.04 -8.08
CA LEU A 65 -8.91 -0.76 -8.97
C LEU A 65 -10.35 -0.25 -9.10
N LYS A 66 -10.71 0.87 -8.44
CA LYS A 66 -12.07 1.43 -8.39
C LYS A 66 -13.11 0.44 -7.87
N LEU A 67 -12.71 -0.42 -6.93
CA LEU A 67 -13.58 -1.38 -6.25
C LEU A 67 -14.09 -0.79 -4.93
N SER A 68 -15.33 -1.15 -4.58
CA SER A 68 -15.86 -0.92 -3.23
C SER A 68 -15.09 -1.77 -2.22
N VAL A 69 -14.41 -1.11 -1.28
CA VAL A 69 -13.67 -1.78 -0.20
C VAL A 69 -14.60 -2.69 0.60
N ARG A 70 -15.82 -2.21 0.88
CA ARG A 70 -16.83 -2.96 1.62
C ARG A 70 -17.17 -4.26 0.90
N ASP A 71 -17.45 -4.18 -0.39
CA ASP A 71 -17.91 -5.35 -1.15
C ASP A 71 -16.77 -6.35 -1.36
N TYR A 72 -15.55 -5.85 -1.57
CA TYR A 72 -14.35 -6.68 -1.59
C TYR A 72 -14.16 -7.45 -0.29
N LEU A 73 -14.22 -6.76 0.86
CA LEU A 73 -14.07 -7.40 2.17
C LEU A 73 -15.23 -8.36 2.47
N ALA A 74 -16.45 -8.01 2.10
CA ALA A 74 -17.62 -8.88 2.27
C ALA A 74 -17.51 -10.17 1.44
N ALA A 75 -16.89 -10.11 0.25
CA ALA A 75 -16.63 -11.29 -0.56
C ALA A 75 -15.45 -12.13 -0.07
N VAL A 76 -14.44 -11.49 0.54
CA VAL A 76 -13.17 -12.15 0.90
C VAL A 76 -13.15 -12.72 2.31
N LEU A 77 -13.62 -11.97 3.31
CA LEU A 77 -13.47 -12.34 4.71
C LEU A 77 -14.19 -13.66 5.09
N PRO A 78 -15.40 -13.97 4.60
CA PRO A 78 -16.10 -15.18 5.01
C PRO A 78 -15.37 -16.49 4.69
N GLY A 79 -14.56 -16.52 3.64
CA GLY A 79 -13.78 -17.70 3.23
C GLY A 79 -12.28 -17.55 3.44
N LEU A 80 -11.83 -16.53 4.19
CA LEU A 80 -10.40 -16.24 4.30
C LEU A 80 -9.63 -17.37 5.00
N ALA A 81 -10.24 -18.01 6.00
CA ALA A 81 -9.65 -19.12 6.74
C ALA A 81 -9.50 -20.40 5.90
N ASP A 82 -10.32 -20.57 4.88
CA ASP A 82 -10.36 -21.77 4.04
C ASP A 82 -9.49 -21.65 2.78
N ARG A 83 -8.84 -20.49 2.58
CA ARG A 83 -7.97 -20.29 1.42
C ARG A 83 -6.61 -20.94 1.64
N PRO A 84 -6.07 -21.67 0.63
CA PRO A 84 -4.72 -22.17 0.71
C PRO A 84 -3.74 -20.99 0.76
N ILE A 85 -2.71 -21.12 1.61
CA ILE A 85 -1.58 -20.19 1.71
C ILE A 85 -0.54 -20.44 0.63
#